data_AF-A0A1F5WFB6-F1
#
_entry.id   AF-A0A1F5WFB6-F1
#
_cell.length_a   1.000
_cell.length_b   1.000
_cell.length_c   1.000
_cell.angle_alpha   90.00
_cell.angle_beta   90.00
_cell.angle_gamma   90.00
#
_symmetry.space_group_name_H-M   'P 1'
#
loop_
_entity.id
_entity.type
_entity.pdbx_description
1 polymer ?
#
loop_
_entity_poly.entity_id
_entity_poly.type
_entity_poly.pdbx_seq_one_letter_code
_entity_poly.pdbx_strand_id
1 'polypeptide(L)'
;MTLKEELRRDFLERQHAPRYDLMVEEAERWKNIFIMQLREAVRAGGSRALCEISYREVDYGSCMMVANRVERYFTEQGLEVLMTREIKSGKLCIYFEISGWADE
;
A
#
# COMPACT_ATOMS: atom_id res chain seq x y z
N MET A 1 -3.37 16.23 23.44
CA MET A 1 -2.05 15.84 22.92
C MET A 1 -1.03 16.73 23.58
N THR A 2 0.02 16.17 24.19
CA THR A 2 1.00 16.96 24.97
C THR A 2 2.23 17.28 24.13
N LEU A 3 2.87 18.43 24.41
CA LEU A 3 4.10 18.89 23.73
C LEU A 3 5.22 17.82 23.68
N LYS A 4 5.21 16.91 24.67
CA LYS A 4 6.14 15.77 24.78
C LYS A 4 5.87 14.66 23.76
N GLU A 5 4.63 14.48 23.32
CA GLU A 5 4.25 13.50 22.29
C GLU A 5 4.58 14.00 20.88
N GLU A 6 4.39 15.29 20.61
CA GLU A 6 4.78 15.92 19.34
C GLU A 6 6.30 15.93 19.17
N LEU A 7 7.05 16.30 20.21
CA LEU A 7 8.52 16.25 20.18
C LEU A 7 9.07 14.83 19.99
N ARG A 8 8.40 13.82 20.53
CA ARG A 8 8.78 12.41 20.33
C ARG A 8 8.49 11.96 18.90
N ARG A 9 7.38 12.41 18.31
CA ARG A 9 7.02 12.16 16.92
C ARG A 9 8.01 12.84 15.96
N ASP A 10 8.29 14.13 16.15
CA ASP A 10 9.28 14.88 15.36
C ASP A 10 10.70 14.30 15.47
N PHE A 11 11.08 13.81 16.66
CA PHE A 11 12.37 13.17 16.87
C PHE A 11 12.49 11.82 16.15
N LEU A 12 11.42 11.01 16.17
CA LEU A 12 11.36 9.75 15.43
C LEU A 12 11.31 9.98 13.91
N GLU A 13 10.56 10.98 13.44
CA GLU A 13 10.51 11.38 12.03
C GLU A 13 11.89 11.86 11.54
N ARG A 14 12.65 12.62 12.36
CA ARG A 14 13.99 13.11 11.99
C ARG A 14 15.10 12.05 12.01
N GLN A 15 15.03 11.02 12.86
CA GLN A 15 16.02 9.93 12.83
C GLN A 15 15.83 8.97 11.64
N HIS A 16 14.64 8.95 11.05
CA HIS A 16 14.31 8.11 9.90
C HIS A 16 14.24 8.87 8.56
N ALA A 17 14.25 10.21 8.56
CA ALA A 17 14.02 11.05 7.39
C ALA A 17 14.73 10.62 6.08
N PRO A 18 16.06 10.38 6.02
CA PRO A 18 16.71 9.99 4.77
C PRO A 18 16.34 8.57 4.30
N ARG A 19 15.90 7.68 5.19
CA ARG A 19 15.37 6.35 4.82
C ARG A 19 13.88 6.41 4.50
N TYR A 20 13.13 7.28 5.16
CA TYR A 20 11.71 7.47 4.94
C TYR A 20 11.45 8.05 3.55
N ASP A 21 12.22 9.05 3.11
CA ASP A 21 12.07 9.63 1.77
C ASP A 21 12.38 8.61 0.67
N LEU A 22 13.44 7.81 0.84
CA LEU A 22 13.76 6.69 -0.05
C LEU A 22 12.64 5.63 -0.07
N MET A 23 12.12 5.25 1.10
CA MET A 23 10.99 4.33 1.21
C MET A 23 9.70 4.92 0.60
N VAL A 24 9.50 6.23 0.68
CA VAL A 24 8.39 6.94 0.05
C VAL A 24 8.53 6.89 -1.48
N GLU A 25 9.71 7.18 -2.02
CA GLU A 25 9.97 7.13 -3.45
C GLU A 25 9.84 5.71 -4.01
N GLU A 26 10.40 4.72 -3.32
CA GLU A 26 10.22 3.30 -3.67
C GLU A 26 8.75 2.91 -3.58
N ALA A 27 8.05 3.30 -2.52
CA ALA A 27 6.64 2.98 -2.37
C ALA A 27 5.78 3.59 -3.49
N GLU A 28 6.11 4.81 -3.93
CA GLU A 28 5.40 5.46 -5.03
C GLU A 28 5.66 4.77 -6.37
N ARG A 29 6.89 4.30 -6.60
CA ARG A 29 7.25 3.51 -7.79
C ARG A 29 6.48 2.20 -7.84
N TRP A 30 6.47 1.47 -6.72
CA TRP A 30 5.75 0.21 -6.59
C TRP A 30 4.24 0.40 -6.69
N LYS A 31 3.68 1.46 -6.08
CA LYS A 31 2.25 1.80 -6.15
C LYS A 31 1.74 1.79 -7.59
N ASN A 32 2.45 2.44 -8.51
CA ASN A 32 2.02 2.53 -9.91
C ASN A 32 2.01 1.16 -10.62
N ILE A 33 3.01 0.31 -10.34
CA ILE A 33 3.07 -1.07 -10.85
C ILE A 33 1.87 -1.86 -10.33
N PHE A 34 1.59 -1.78 -9.02
CA PHE A 34 0.48 -2.48 -8.39
C PHE A 34 -0.88 -2.01 -8.89
N ILE A 35 -1.07 -0.71 -9.09
CA ILE A 35 -2.30 -0.15 -9.70
C ILE A 35 -2.50 -0.72 -11.11
N MET A 36 -1.44 -0.80 -11.92
CA MET A 36 -1.53 -1.38 -13.27
C MET A 36 -1.93 -2.86 -13.22
N GLN A 37 -1.31 -3.66 -12.35
CA GLN A 37 -1.66 -5.07 -12.18
C GLN A 37 -3.12 -5.26 -11.74
N LEU A 38 -3.60 -4.41 -10.81
CA LEU A 38 -5.00 -4.41 -10.38
C LEU A 38 -5.95 -4.05 -11.54
N ARG A 39 -5.60 -3.06 -12.37
CA ARG A 39 -6.36 -2.70 -13.59
C ARG A 39 -6.44 -3.86 -14.57
N GLU A 40 -5.34 -4.57 -14.79
CA GLU A 40 -5.30 -5.73 -15.69
C GLU A 40 -6.17 -6.89 -15.19
N ALA A 41 -6.14 -7.17 -13.87
CA ALA A 41 -6.96 -8.22 -13.26
C ALA A 41 -8.46 -7.99 -13.46
N VAL A 42 -8.92 -6.74 -13.39
CA VAL A 42 -10.33 -6.37 -13.65
C VAL A 42 -10.67 -6.53 -15.14
N ARG A 43 -9.82 -6.02 -16.05
CA ARG A 43 -10.01 -6.13 -17.50
C ARG A 43 -10.11 -7.57 -18.00
N ALA A 44 -9.49 -8.51 -17.28
CA ALA A 44 -9.61 -9.94 -17.57
C ALA A 44 -11.00 -10.55 -17.23
N GLY A 45 -11.97 -9.72 -16.81
CA GLY A 45 -13.35 -10.13 -16.53
C GLY A 45 -13.66 -10.29 -15.03
N GLY A 46 -12.80 -9.76 -14.16
CA GLY A 46 -13.03 -9.77 -12.71
C GLY A 46 -13.90 -8.60 -12.29
N SER A 47 -14.97 -8.86 -11.52
CA SER A 47 -15.74 -7.81 -10.82
C SER A 47 -15.01 -7.25 -9.60
N ARG A 48 -13.88 -7.86 -9.25
CA ARG A 48 -13.01 -7.52 -8.12
C ARG A 48 -11.56 -7.66 -8.56
N ALA A 49 -10.74 -6.65 -8.26
CA ALA A 49 -9.30 -6.69 -8.47
C ALA A 49 -8.63 -7.29 -7.25
N LEU A 50 -7.72 -8.25 -7.44
CA LEU A 50 -6.85 -8.78 -6.38
C LEU A 50 -5.40 -8.68 -6.79
N CYS A 51 -4.57 -8.22 -5.87
CA CYS A 51 -3.13 -8.19 -6.04
C CYS A 51 -2.44 -8.47 -4.71
N GLU A 52 -1.26 -9.08 -4.79
CA GLU A 52 -0.46 -9.55 -3.67
C GLU A 52 0.88 -8.81 -3.62
N ILE A 53 1.22 -8.26 -2.46
CA ILE A 53 2.55 -7.66 -2.19
C ILE A 53 3.32 -8.57 -1.22
N SER A 54 4.54 -8.99 -1.58
CA SER A 54 5.38 -9.87 -0.74
C SER A 54 6.55 -9.13 -0.09
N TYR A 55 6.74 -9.26 1.25
CA TYR A 55 7.90 -8.62 1.91
C TYR A 55 9.27 -9.24 1.59
N ARG A 56 9.34 -10.39 0.89
CA ARG A 56 10.67 -10.91 0.50
C ARG A 56 11.37 -10.00 -0.50
N GLU A 57 10.62 -9.18 -1.21
CA GLU A 57 11.13 -8.27 -2.23
C GLU A 57 11.29 -6.84 -1.70
N VAL A 58 10.58 -6.48 -0.62
CA VAL A 58 10.57 -5.16 0.00
C VAL A 58 10.38 -5.30 1.51
N ASP A 59 11.03 -4.51 2.36
CA ASP A 59 10.84 -4.66 3.81
C ASP A 59 9.37 -4.42 4.25
N TYR A 60 9.01 -4.92 5.44
CA TYR A 60 7.65 -4.84 5.97
C TYR A 60 7.07 -3.41 5.96
N GLY A 61 7.87 -2.41 6.35
CA GLY A 61 7.43 -1.02 6.43
C GLY A 61 7.09 -0.47 5.06
N SER A 62 7.95 -0.76 4.08
CA SER A 62 7.73 -0.40 2.68
C SER A 62 6.51 -1.11 2.08
N CYS A 63 6.29 -2.41 2.34
CA CYS A 63 5.07 -3.11 1.91
C CYS A 63 3.81 -2.43 2.45
N MET A 64 3.81 -2.07 3.74
CA MET A 64 2.68 -1.38 4.36
C MET A 64 2.47 0.02 3.80
N MET A 65 3.53 0.76 3.49
CA MET A 65 3.44 2.09 2.86
C MET A 65 2.88 2.00 1.44
N VAL A 66 3.36 1.06 0.62
CA VAL A 66 2.80 0.79 -0.71
C VAL A 66 1.33 0.47 -0.58
N ALA A 67 0.97 -0.44 0.32
CA ALA A 67 -0.41 -0.87 0.52
C ALA A 67 -1.35 0.28 0.88
N ASN A 68 -0.94 1.11 1.84
CA ASN A 68 -1.72 2.29 2.24
C ASN A 68 -1.84 3.31 1.10
N ARG A 69 -0.81 3.47 0.25
CA ARG A 69 -0.87 4.36 -0.92
C ARG A 69 -1.81 3.83 -2.00
N VAL A 70 -1.83 2.52 -2.22
CA VAL A 70 -2.74 1.85 -3.16
C VAL A 70 -4.19 1.98 -2.68
N GLU A 71 -4.45 1.67 -1.41
CA GLU A 71 -5.77 1.85 -0.77
C GLU A 71 -6.25 3.30 -0.94
N ARG A 72 -5.42 4.27 -0.53
CA ARG A 72 -5.74 5.69 -0.63
C ARG A 72 -6.04 6.12 -2.06
N TYR A 73 -5.27 5.67 -3.05
CA TYR A 73 -5.50 6.01 -4.46
C TYR A 73 -6.90 5.61 -4.94
N PHE A 74 -7.38 4.42 -4.56
CA PHE A 74 -8.71 3.95 -4.96
C PHE A 74 -9.84 4.58 -4.14
N THR A 75 -9.62 4.77 -2.83
CA THR A 75 -10.58 5.50 -1.99
C THR A 75 -10.76 6.95 -2.45
N GLU A 76 -9.70 7.62 -2.89
CA GLU A 76 -9.77 8.99 -3.46
C GLU A 76 -10.55 9.03 -4.79
N GLN A 77 -10.69 7.90 -5.49
CA GLN A 77 -11.55 7.75 -6.67
C GLN A 77 -12.99 7.32 -6.32
N GLY A 78 -13.33 7.21 -5.04
CA GLY A 78 -14.66 6.80 -4.58
C GLY A 78 -14.92 5.30 -4.57
N LEU A 79 -13.88 4.48 -4.71
CA LEU A 79 -14.00 3.02 -4.66
C LEU A 79 -13.86 2.51 -3.22
N GLU A 80 -14.59 1.46 -2.89
CA GLU A 80 -14.40 0.75 -1.63
C GLU A 80 -13.23 -0.22 -1.77
N VAL A 81 -12.33 -0.18 -0.80
CA VAL A 81 -11.14 -1.04 -0.75
C VAL A 81 -11.20 -1.86 0.53
N LEU A 82 -11.11 -3.18 0.38
CA LEU A 82 -10.88 -4.10 1.49
C LEU A 82 -9.44 -4.61 1.40
N MET A 83 -8.65 -4.32 2.43
CA MET A 83 -7.28 -4.80 2.56
C MET A 83 -7.22 -5.94 3.57
N THR A 84 -6.74 -7.11 3.14
CA THR A 84 -6.49 -8.27 4.01
C THR A 84 -4.99 -8.57 4.07
N ARG A 85 -4.48 -8.96 5.24
CA ARG A 85 -3.07 -9.26 5.46
C ARG A 85 -2.91 -10.69 5.95
N GLU A 86 -1.97 -11.41 5.40
CA GLU A 86 -1.71 -12.80 5.76
C GLU A 86 -0.20 -13.06 5.85
N ILE A 87 0.24 -13.83 6.85
CA ILE A 87 1.63 -14.30 6.92
C ILE A 87 1.69 -15.75 6.42
N LYS A 88 2.19 -15.97 5.20
CA LYS A 88 2.35 -17.28 4.56
C LYS A 88 3.82 -17.62 4.34
N SER A 89 4.27 -18.78 4.83
CA SER A 89 5.65 -19.29 4.59
C SER A 89 6.77 -18.28 4.92
N GLY A 90 6.60 -17.51 6.00
CA GLY A 90 7.51 -16.43 6.37
C GLY A 90 7.54 -15.31 5.32
N LYS A 91 6.37 -14.92 4.81
CA LYS A 91 6.12 -13.78 3.92
C LYS A 91 4.82 -13.11 4.37
N LEU A 92 4.77 -11.79 4.42
CA LEU A 92 3.54 -11.01 4.51
C LEU A 92 3.04 -10.88 3.09
N CYS A 93 1.81 -11.30 2.89
CA CYS A 93 1.03 -11.05 1.70
C CYS A 93 -0.05 -10.06 2.08
N ILE A 94 -0.14 -8.98 1.31
CA ILE A 94 -1.23 -8.01 1.42
C ILE A 94 -2.11 -8.18 0.20
N TYR A 95 -3.37 -8.47 0.42
CA TYR A 95 -4.40 -8.65 -0.61
C TYR A 95 -5.31 -7.44 -0.63
N PHE A 96 -5.63 -6.99 -1.83
CA PHE A 96 -6.62 -5.94 -2.06
C PHE A 96 -7.86 -6.55 -2.69
N GLU A 97 -9.02 -6.07 -2.29
CA GLU A 97 -10.28 -6.30 -2.97
C GLU A 97 -10.93 -4.94 -3.18
N ILE A 98 -11.16 -4.57 -4.45
CA ILE A 98 -11.64 -3.24 -4.83
C ILE A 98 -12.97 -3.38 -5.54
N SER A 99 -13.99 -2.63 -5.10
CA SER A 99 -15.34 -2.66 -5.66
C SER A 99 -15.51 -1.70 -6.86
N GLY A 100 -16.53 -1.96 -7.69
CA GLY A 100 -17.10 -0.95 -8.59
C GLY A 100 -16.25 -0.52 -9.80
N TRP A 101 -15.18 -1.25 -10.14
CA TRP A 101 -14.22 -0.83 -11.16
C TRP A 101 -14.50 -1.39 -12.57
N ALA A 102 -15.57 -2.16 -12.75
CA ALA A 102 -15.86 -2.83 -14.03
C ALA A 102 -16.53 -1.92 -15.09
N ASP A 103 -16.81 -0.65 -14.79
CA ASP A 103 -17.64 0.24 -15.62
C ASP A 103 -16.90 1.49 -16.18
N GLU A 104 -15.63 1.37 -16.58
CA GLU A 104 -14.95 2.36 -17.46
C GLU A 104 -14.61 1.77 -18.85
#